data_AF-A0A119HFW6-F1
#
_entry.id   AF-A0A119HFW6-F1
#
_cell.length_a   1.000
_cell.length_b   1.000
_cell.length_c   1.000
_cell.angle_alpha   90.00
_cell.angle_beta   90.00
_cell.angle_gamma   90.00
#
_symmetry.space_group_name_H-M   'P 1'
#
loop_
_entity.id
_entity.type
_entity.pdbx_description
1 polymer ?
#
loop_
_entity_poly.entity_id
_entity_poly.type
_entity_poly.pdbx_seq_one_letter_code
_entity_poly.pdbx_strand_id
1 'polypeptide(L)'
;MPNASGSSLTLCVKKGHFAHDQYEVKVDGAVVVKGIDDETTGGVNGSYGGRPVNLTCTPVLSAPEEVTESQIESMRSMDPQATREQLKQRYLSLNTVETARHCVVRVDSRNVLSTDIHFE
;
A
#
# COMPACT_ATOMS: atom_id res chain seq x y z
N MET A 1 24.44 -33.26 7.36
CA MET A 1 24.40 -32.16 6.37
C MET A 1 23.86 -30.91 7.05
N PRO A 2 24.69 -29.98 7.56
CA PRO A 2 24.15 -28.73 8.10
C PRO A 2 24.61 -27.51 7.29
N ASN A 3 23.66 -26.75 6.74
CA ASN A 3 23.58 -25.27 6.69
C ASN A 3 22.76 -24.82 5.48
N ALA A 4 21.44 -24.74 5.65
CA ALA A 4 20.67 -23.70 4.98
C ALA A 4 20.72 -22.49 5.91
N SER A 5 21.78 -21.68 5.83
CA SER A 5 21.80 -20.34 6.41
C SER A 5 20.88 -19.48 5.54
N GLY A 6 19.57 -19.60 5.76
CA GLY A 6 18.58 -18.77 5.11
C GLY A 6 18.82 -17.32 5.53
N SER A 7 19.11 -16.45 4.56
CA SER A 7 19.19 -15.01 4.81
C SER A 7 17.87 -14.54 5.41
N SER A 8 17.95 -13.82 6.53
CA SER A 8 16.77 -13.24 7.20
C SER A 8 16.36 -11.95 6.48
N LEU A 9 15.08 -11.85 6.10
CA LEU A 9 14.54 -10.65 5.46
C LEU A 9 13.50 -10.02 6.36
N THR A 10 13.65 -8.72 6.62
CA THR A 10 12.76 -7.96 7.49
C THR A 10 12.31 -6.69 6.77
N LEU A 11 11.00 -6.44 6.77
CA LEU A 11 10.41 -5.16 6.40
C LEU A 11 10.12 -4.37 7.68
N CYS A 12 10.74 -3.21 7.84
CA CYS A 12 10.46 -2.28 8.91
C CYS A 12 9.70 -1.07 8.37
N VAL A 13 8.69 -0.62 9.11
CA VAL A 13 7.87 0.54 8.75
C VAL A 13 7.99 1.55 9.87
N LYS A 14 8.42 2.76 9.52
CA LYS A 14 8.35 3.91 10.42
C LYS A 14 7.13 4.72 10.02
N LYS A 15 6.06 4.59 10.82
CA LYS A 15 4.76 5.24 10.60
C LYS A 15 4.91 6.76 10.52
N GLY A 16 4.36 7.35 9.47
CA GLY A 16 4.19 8.78 9.21
C GLY A 16 2.71 9.11 8.96
N HIS A 17 2.41 9.99 8.00
CA HIS A 17 1.04 10.30 7.54
C HIS A 17 0.65 9.48 6.28
N PHE A 18 0.75 8.15 6.36
CA PHE A 18 0.41 7.18 5.30
C PHE A 18 1.24 7.33 4.02
N ALA A 19 1.01 8.38 3.23
CA ALA A 19 1.79 8.76 2.07
C ALA A 19 3.25 9.17 2.40
N HIS A 20 3.62 9.20 3.68
CA HIS A 20 4.95 9.55 4.13
C HIS A 20 5.56 8.50 5.06
N ASP A 21 4.98 7.30 5.08
CA ASP A 21 5.57 6.18 5.80
C ASP A 21 6.93 5.85 5.19
N GLN A 22 7.93 5.69 6.06
CA GLN A 22 9.26 5.33 5.64
C GLN A 22 9.46 3.82 5.81
N TYR A 23 9.78 3.16 4.71
CA TYR A 23 10.03 1.73 4.65
C TYR A 23 11.52 1.44 4.65
N GLU A 24 11.93 0.39 5.37
CA GLU A 24 13.27 -0.17 5.31
C GLU A 24 13.18 -1.68 5.07
N VAL A 25 13.85 -2.17 4.03
CA VAL A 25 14.09 -3.61 3.85
C VAL A 25 15.48 -3.92 4.37
N LYS A 26 15.56 -4.92 5.26
CA LYS A 26 16.82 -5.42 5.80
C LYS A 26 17.05 -6.87 5.35
N VAL A 27 18.27 -7.17 4.94
CA VAL A 27 18.74 -8.53 4.67
C VAL A 27 19.90 -8.79 5.63
N ASP A 28 19.76 -9.80 6.48
CA ASP A 28 20.73 -10.13 7.54
C ASP A 28 21.07 -8.93 8.43
N GLY A 29 20.05 -8.12 8.74
CA GLY A 29 20.16 -6.92 9.57
C GLY A 29 20.67 -5.66 8.85
N ALA A 30 21.23 -5.77 7.65
CA ALA A 30 21.72 -4.64 6.87
C ALA A 30 20.58 -4.02 6.04
N VAL A 31 20.42 -2.69 6.08
CA VAL A 31 19.43 -1.97 5.27
C VAL A 31 19.85 -1.97 3.80
N VAL A 32 19.01 -2.53 2.93
CA VAL A 32 19.28 -2.65 1.48
C VAL A 32 18.34 -1.80 0.63
N VAL A 33 17.18 -1.44 1.18
CA VAL A 33 16.20 -0.50 0.60
C VAL A 33 15.74 0.42 1.71
N LYS A 34 15.66 1.72 1.44
CA LYS A 34 15.10 2.72 2.35
C LYS A 34 14.45 3.85 1.57
N GLY A 35 13.19 4.16 1.86
CA GLY A 35 12.47 5.22 1.16
C GLY A 35 11.01 5.32 1.55
N ILE A 36 10.31 6.21 0.87
CA ILE A 36 8.84 6.36 0.93
C ILE A 36 8.30 5.72 -0.35
N ASP A 37 7.22 4.95 -0.21
CA ASP A 37 6.50 4.38 -1.34
C ASP A 37 5.01 4.77 -1.30
N ASP A 38 4.75 5.97 -1.77
CA ASP A 38 3.46 6.62 -1.93
C ASP A 38 2.99 6.58 -3.40
N GLU A 39 1.84 7.20 -3.70
CA GLU A 39 1.29 7.20 -5.06
C GLU A 39 2.18 7.89 -6.11
N THR A 40 3.15 8.70 -5.67
CA THR A 40 4.09 9.41 -6.55
C THR A 40 5.36 8.59 -6.81
N THR A 41 5.58 7.53 -6.03
CA THR A 41 6.76 6.68 -6.08
C THR A 41 6.36 5.30 -6.61
N GLY A 42 7.01 4.86 -7.70
CA GLY A 42 6.70 3.58 -8.36
C GLY A 42 7.41 2.39 -7.72
N GLY A 43 7.64 2.41 -6.41
CA GLY A 43 8.52 1.49 -5.68
C GLY A 43 9.85 2.12 -5.26
N VAL A 44 10.45 1.53 -4.23
CA VAL A 44 11.78 1.88 -3.73
C VAL A 44 12.79 0.82 -4.13
N ASN A 45 13.88 1.24 -4.77
CA ASN A 45 14.89 0.34 -5.30
C ASN A 45 16.15 0.33 -4.41
N GLY A 46 16.85 -0.81 -4.44
CA GLY A 46 18.12 -1.01 -3.78
C GLY A 46 18.84 -2.24 -4.34
N SER A 47 19.88 -2.69 -3.64
CA SER A 47 20.63 -3.87 -4.06
C SER A 47 21.27 -4.59 -2.87
N TYR A 48 21.43 -5.91 -3.00
CA TYR A 48 22.11 -6.74 -2.01
C TYR A 48 23.00 -7.76 -2.71
N GLY A 49 24.31 -7.71 -2.47
CA GLY A 49 25.25 -8.62 -3.14
C GLY A 49 25.20 -8.55 -4.67
N GLY A 50 24.96 -7.35 -5.23
CA GLY A 50 24.80 -7.14 -6.68
C GLY A 50 23.43 -7.53 -7.25
N ARG A 51 22.53 -8.07 -6.42
CA ARG A 51 21.17 -8.46 -6.82
C ARG A 51 20.21 -7.28 -6.62
N PRO A 52 19.42 -6.87 -7.62
CA PRO A 52 18.42 -5.83 -7.46
C PRO A 52 17.36 -6.23 -6.42
N VAL A 53 17.05 -5.30 -5.53
CA VAL A 53 15.96 -5.40 -4.55
C VAL A 53 14.96 -4.27 -4.82
N ASN A 54 13.68 -4.60 -4.85
CA ASN A 54 12.60 -3.64 -5.05
C ASN A 54 11.53 -3.85 -3.96
N LEU A 55 11.06 -2.76 -3.37
CA LEU A 55 9.88 -2.71 -2.52
C LEU A 55 8.76 -1.99 -3.27
N THR A 56 7.55 -2.54 -3.23
CA THR A 56 6.33 -1.85 -3.67
C THR A 56 5.26 -1.99 -2.60
N CYS A 57 4.51 -0.93 -2.30
CA CYS A 57 3.50 -0.81 -1.26
C CYS A 57 2.27 -0.12 -1.83
N THR A 58 1.30 -0.91 -2.28
CA THR A 58 0.08 -0.38 -2.92
C THR A 58 -1.03 -0.15 -1.90
N PRO A 59 -1.85 0.91 -2.06
CA PRO A 59 -3.01 1.14 -1.20
C PRO A 59 -3.98 -0.06 -1.21
N VAL A 60 -4.49 -0.43 -0.05
CA VAL A 60 -5.64 -1.33 0.12
C VAL A 60 -6.83 -0.45 0.49
N LEU A 61 -7.77 -0.35 -0.45
CA LEU A 61 -8.95 0.51 -0.31
C LEU A 61 -10.15 -0.28 0.18
N SER A 62 -10.91 0.32 1.10
CA SER A 62 -12.19 -0.19 1.57
C SER A 62 -13.27 0.82 1.23
N ALA A 63 -14.27 0.37 0.48
CA ALA A 63 -15.46 1.14 0.12
C ALA A 63 -16.68 0.58 0.86
N PRO A 64 -17.73 1.38 1.09
CA PRO A 64 -18.98 0.87 1.65
C PRO A 64 -19.55 -0.28 0.79
N GLU A 65 -19.82 -1.43 1.42
CA GLU A 65 -20.38 -2.61 0.72
C GLU A 65 -21.78 -2.34 0.18
N GLU A 66 -22.57 -1.58 0.93
CA GLU A 66 -23.91 -1.16 0.59
C GLU A 66 -24.04 0.36 0.64
N VAL A 67 -24.85 0.90 -0.27
CA VAL A 67 -25.18 2.33 -0.31
C VAL A 67 -26.69 2.46 -0.42
N THR A 68 -27.28 3.14 0.56
CA THR A 68 -28.71 3.41 0.66
C THR A 68 -29.12 4.61 -0.20
N GLU A 69 -30.40 4.72 -0.57
CA GLU A 69 -30.90 5.87 -1.34
C GLU A 69 -30.70 7.21 -0.62
N SER A 70 -30.79 7.25 0.71
CA SER A 70 -30.56 8.48 1.47
C SER A 70 -29.10 8.92 1.41
N GLN A 71 -28.15 7.98 1.42
CA GLN A 71 -26.72 8.26 1.21
C GLN A 71 -26.46 8.77 -0.21
N ILE A 72 -27.07 8.18 -1.23
CA ILE A 72 -26.97 8.67 -2.60
C ILE A 72 -27.51 10.09 -2.69
N GLU A 73 -28.73 10.34 -2.22
CA GLU A 73 -29.39 11.64 -2.34
C GLU A 73 -28.70 12.73 -1.51
N SER A 74 -27.97 12.37 -0.45
CA SER A 74 -27.15 13.33 0.30
C SER A 74 -26.10 14.04 -0.57
N MET A 75 -25.67 13.40 -1.66
CA MET A 75 -24.70 13.98 -2.61
C MET A 75 -25.32 14.98 -3.59
N ARG A 76 -26.65 15.08 -3.64
CA ARG A 76 -27.38 15.95 -4.60
C ARG A 76 -27.01 17.41 -4.48
N SER A 77 -26.71 17.88 -3.27
CA SER A 77 -26.30 19.26 -3.01
C SER A 77 -24.96 19.60 -3.68
N MET A 78 -24.08 18.62 -3.87
CA MET A 78 -22.79 18.79 -4.53
C MET A 78 -22.90 18.74 -6.06
N ASP A 79 -23.92 18.08 -6.60
CA ASP A 79 -24.16 17.94 -8.03
C ASP A 79 -25.66 17.80 -8.34
N PRO A 80 -26.39 18.94 -8.45
CA PRO A 80 -27.84 18.92 -8.60
C PRO A 80 -28.34 18.25 -9.87
N GLN A 81 -27.50 18.16 -10.91
CA GLN A 81 -27.87 17.63 -12.23
C GLN A 81 -27.38 16.19 -12.44
N ALA A 82 -26.60 15.63 -11.52
CA ALA A 82 -26.09 14.27 -11.64
C ALA A 82 -27.21 13.21 -11.68
N THR A 83 -27.00 12.15 -12.44
CA THR A 83 -27.84 10.95 -12.34
C THR A 83 -27.65 10.27 -10.97
N ARG A 84 -28.58 9.38 -10.61
CA ARG A 84 -28.47 8.57 -9.39
C ARG A 84 -27.15 7.80 -9.33
N GLU A 85 -26.72 7.19 -10.44
CA GLU A 85 -25.45 6.45 -10.50
C GLU A 85 -24.24 7.35 -10.31
N GLN A 86 -24.23 8.55 -10.90
CA GLN A 86 -23.15 9.52 -10.67
C GLN A 86 -23.07 9.95 -9.20
N LEU A 87 -24.21 10.15 -8.53
CA LEU A 87 -24.22 10.42 -7.09
C LEU A 87 -23.76 9.23 -6.26
N LYS A 88 -24.16 8.01 -6.61
CA LYS A 88 -23.70 6.79 -5.94
C LYS A 88 -22.19 6.66 -6.06
N GLN A 89 -21.63 6.84 -7.25
CA GLN A 89 -20.18 6.82 -7.47
C GLN A 89 -19.47 7.91 -6.68
N ARG A 90 -20.04 9.12 -6.62
CA ARG A 90 -19.50 10.21 -5.79
C ARG A 90 -19.50 9.85 -4.30
N TYR A 91 -20.59 9.27 -3.80
CA TYR A 91 -20.67 8.79 -2.41
C TYR A 91 -19.59 7.74 -2.15
N LEU A 92 -19.47 6.73 -3.02
CA LEU A 92 -18.45 5.69 -2.92
C LEU A 92 -17.05 6.29 -2.92
N SER A 93 -16.71 7.18 -3.85
CA SER A 93 -15.38 7.80 -3.92
C SER A 93 -15.05 8.61 -2.66
N LEU A 94 -16.00 9.34 -2.10
CA LEU A 94 -15.78 10.14 -0.88
C LEU A 94 -15.69 9.31 0.39
N ASN A 95 -16.28 8.11 0.39
CA ASN A 95 -16.30 7.21 1.56
C ASN A 95 -15.40 5.98 1.37
N THR A 96 -14.66 5.91 0.27
CA THR A 96 -13.59 4.92 0.10
C THR A 96 -12.38 5.41 0.86
N VAL A 97 -11.88 4.58 1.78
CA VAL A 97 -10.74 4.92 2.63
C VAL A 97 -9.65 3.88 2.45
N GLU A 98 -8.40 4.33 2.57
CA GLU A 98 -7.27 3.42 2.62
C GLU A 98 -7.17 2.79 4.02
N THR A 99 -7.18 1.47 4.10
CA THR A 99 -7.17 0.73 5.38
C THR A 99 -5.85 0.01 5.66
N ALA A 100 -5.03 -0.21 4.62
CA ALA A 100 -3.72 -0.83 4.73
C ALA A 100 -2.87 -0.52 3.50
N ARG A 101 -1.59 -0.88 3.55
CA ARG A 101 -0.70 -0.95 2.38
C ARG A 101 -0.25 -2.40 2.17
N HIS A 102 -0.47 -2.92 0.97
CA HIS A 102 0.02 -4.22 0.57
C HIS A 102 1.47 -4.08 0.06
N CYS A 103 2.43 -4.51 0.87
CA CYS A 103 3.84 -4.40 0.56
C CYS A 103 4.45 -5.72 0.08
N VAL A 104 5.15 -5.65 -1.05
CA VAL A 104 5.85 -6.76 -1.69
C VAL A 104 7.33 -6.40 -1.84
N VAL A 105 8.20 -7.28 -1.35
CA VAL A 105 9.65 -7.20 -1.57
C VAL A 105 10.04 -8.22 -2.64
N ARG A 106 10.78 -7.75 -3.64
CA ARG A 106 11.31 -8.56 -4.74
C ARG A 106 12.83 -8.55 -4.74
N VAL A 107 13.44 -9.71 -4.94
CA VAL A 107 14.89 -9.86 -5.19
C VAL A 107 15.05 -10.61 -6.51
N ASP A 108 15.80 -10.06 -7.47
CA ASP A 108 15.88 -10.57 -8.85
C ASP A 108 14.49 -10.86 -9.46
N SER A 109 13.56 -9.92 -9.27
CA SER A 109 12.17 -10.03 -9.73
C SER A 109 11.35 -11.17 -9.12
N ARG A 110 11.85 -11.88 -8.10
CA ARG A 110 11.10 -12.89 -7.35
C ARG A 110 10.53 -12.29 -6.07
N ASN A 111 9.24 -12.48 -5.83
CA ASN A 111 8.61 -12.10 -4.56
C ASN A 111 9.21 -12.95 -3.43
N VAL A 112 9.77 -12.30 -2.42
CA VAL A 112 10.37 -12.95 -1.24
C VAL A 112 9.63 -12.61 0.06
N LEU A 113 8.86 -11.53 0.06
CA LEU A 113 7.95 -11.14 1.13
C LEU A 113 6.73 -10.45 0.53
N SER A 114 5.56 -10.71 1.14
CA SER A 114 4.27 -10.13 0.78
C SER A 114 3.46 -10.00 2.06
N THR A 115 3.07 -8.78 2.45
CA THR A 115 2.32 -8.55 3.70
C THR A 115 1.47 -7.29 3.60
N ASP A 116 0.35 -7.28 4.31
CA ASP A 116 -0.44 -6.08 4.53
C ASP A 116 0.05 -5.37 5.80
N ILE A 117 0.26 -4.07 5.71
CA ILE A 117 0.53 -3.20 6.86
C ILE A 117 -0.74 -2.41 7.12
N HIS A 118 -1.45 -2.80 8.17
CA HIS A 118 -2.68 -2.14 8.59
C HIS A 118 -2.39 -0.86 9.35
N PHE A 119 -3.25 0.12 9.14
CA PHE A 119 -3.27 1.35 9.92
C PHE A 119 -3.99 1.12 11.24
N GLU A 120 -3.46 1.70 12.33
CA GLU A 120 -4.08 1.68 13.66
C GLU A 120 -4.98 2.90 13.85
#